data_AF-A0A9E3YV05-F1
#
_entry.id   AF-A0A9E3YV05-F1
#
_cell.length_a   1.000
_cell.length_b   1.000
_cell.length_c   1.000
_cell.angle_alpha   90.00
_cell.angle_beta   90.00
_cell.angle_gamma   90.00
#
_symmetry.space_group_name_H-M   'P 1'
#
loop_
_entity.id
_entity.type
_entity.pdbx_description
1 polymer ?
#
loop_
_entity_poly.entity_id
_entity_poly.type
_entity_poly.pdbx_seq_one_letter_code
_entity_poly.pdbx_strand_id
1 'polypeptide(L)'
;MNWEAIGALGETFGAFLVLITLIYLATQVRYAKNAAADANRLARARGVCDLQLITATNDQLNQSNIAANGWIGWYRELADARGITVEDAIRADAMSTYWFWLHWGQFASTNNKKDLAELGDTIGKFYQSPAIKYSWDNGPFSKPLLGREFIEFVEEYMGKFAH
;
A
#
# COMPACT_ATOMS: atom_id res chain seq x y z
N MET A 1 -52.44 -39.03 14.94
CA MET A 1 -51.42 -38.04 14.52
C MET A 1 -50.07 -38.66 14.82
N ASN A 2 -49.23 -38.87 13.81
CA ASN A 2 -48.03 -39.71 13.96
C ASN A 2 -46.90 -38.87 14.58
N TRP A 3 -46.79 -38.91 15.91
CA TRP A 3 -45.87 -38.08 16.70
C TRP A 3 -44.40 -38.29 16.29
N GLU A 4 -44.05 -39.51 15.88
CA GLU A 4 -42.72 -39.84 15.34
C GLU A 4 -42.42 -39.11 14.02
N ALA A 5 -43.40 -38.97 13.12
CA ALA A 5 -43.21 -38.25 11.87
C ALA A 5 -43.01 -36.74 12.09
N ILE A 6 -43.69 -36.18 13.10
CA ILE A 6 -43.51 -34.78 13.53
C ILE A 6 -42.13 -34.59 14.17
N GLY A 7 -41.68 -35.55 15.00
CA GLY A 7 -40.34 -35.56 15.58
C GLY A 7 -39.23 -35.62 14.53
N ALA A 8 -39.32 -36.55 13.58
CA ALA A 8 -38.36 -36.70 12.49
C ALA A 8 -38.32 -35.46 11.56
N LEU A 9 -39.47 -34.82 11.31
CA LEU A 9 -39.53 -33.54 10.62
C LEU A 9 -38.81 -32.44 11.41
N GLY A 10 -39.07 -32.34 12.72
CA GLY A 10 -38.41 -31.39 13.61
C GLY A 10 -36.89 -31.56 13.64
N GLU A 11 -36.40 -32.80 13.67
CA GLU A 11 -34.97 -33.11 13.61
C GLU A 11 -34.35 -32.74 12.26
N THR A 12 -35.04 -33.04 11.15
CA THR A 12 -34.58 -32.68 9.80
C THR A 12 -34.51 -31.16 9.62
N PHE A 13 -35.54 -30.43 10.07
CA PHE A 13 -35.56 -28.98 10.06
C PHE A 13 -34.48 -28.38 10.97
N GLY A 14 -34.29 -28.94 12.17
CA GLY A 14 -33.24 -28.53 13.10
C GLY A 14 -31.84 -28.70 12.50
N ALA A 15 -31.55 -29.87 11.92
CA ALA A 15 -30.29 -30.15 11.24
C ALA A 15 -30.05 -29.19 10.06
N PHE A 16 -31.10 -28.88 9.29
CA PHE A 16 -31.02 -27.93 8.19
C PHE A 16 -30.72 -26.49 8.67
N LEU A 17 -31.36 -26.04 9.74
CA LEU A 17 -31.08 -24.73 10.36
C LEU A 17 -29.65 -24.65 10.89
N VAL A 18 -29.15 -25.73 11.52
CA VAL A 18 -27.74 -25.81 11.95
C VAL A 18 -26.81 -25.70 10.75
N LEU A 19 -27.08 -26.42 9.65
CA LEU A 19 -26.27 -26.35 8.43
C LEU A 19 -26.22 -24.92 7.86
N ILE A 20 -27.37 -24.24 7.75
CA ILE A 20 -27.42 -22.84 7.30
C ILE A 20 -26.57 -21.94 8.21
N THR A 21 -26.69 -22.15 9.53
CA THR A 21 -25.96 -21.35 10.52
C THR A 21 -24.44 -21.57 10.40
N LEU A 22 -24.00 -22.80 10.18
CA LEU A 22 -22.58 -23.12 9.94
C LEU A 22 -22.05 -22.50 8.64
N ILE A 23 -22.84 -22.51 7.56
CA ILE A 23 -22.47 -21.86 6.29
C ILE A 23 -22.34 -20.34 6.48
N TYR A 24 -23.29 -19.74 7.20
CA TYR A 24 -23.24 -18.32 7.53
C TYR A 24 -22.01 -17.98 8.37
N LEU A 25 -21.75 -18.75 9.43
CA LEU A 25 -20.59 -18.57 10.31
C LEU A 25 -19.27 -18.73 9.54
N ALA A 26 -19.13 -19.77 8.71
CA ALA A 26 -17.93 -19.97 7.89
C ALA A 26 -17.68 -18.79 6.95
N THR A 27 -18.75 -18.25 6.36
CA THR A 27 -18.70 -17.06 5.51
C THR A 27 -18.30 -15.83 6.31
N GLN A 28 -18.87 -15.63 7.50
CA GLN A 28 -18.54 -14.53 8.40
C GLN A 28 -17.07 -14.57 8.86
N VAL A 29 -16.57 -15.74 9.26
CA VAL A 29 -15.18 -15.95 9.68
C VAL A 29 -14.22 -15.64 8.53
N ARG A 30 -14.56 -16.03 7.30
CA ARG A 30 -13.76 -15.70 6.10
C ARG A 30 -13.68 -14.18 5.89
N TYR A 31 -14.81 -13.46 5.99
CA TYR A 31 -14.80 -12.01 5.86
C TYR A 31 -14.00 -11.33 6.98
N ALA A 32 -14.15 -11.79 8.23
CA ALA A 32 -13.39 -11.27 9.37
C ALA A 32 -11.88 -11.48 9.19
N LYS A 33 -11.46 -12.66 8.69
CA LYS A 33 -10.05 -12.95 8.40
C LYS A 33 -9.49 -12.02 7.32
N ASN A 34 -10.25 -11.77 6.26
CA ASN A 34 -9.84 -10.86 5.18
C ASN A 34 -9.72 -9.42 5.70
N ALA A 35 -10.72 -8.93 6.44
CA ALA A 35 -10.69 -7.60 7.04
C ALA A 35 -9.52 -7.42 8.01
N ALA A 36 -9.21 -8.44 8.82
CA ALA A 36 -8.04 -8.42 9.69
C ALA A 36 -6.72 -8.42 8.91
N ALA A 37 -6.63 -9.15 7.79
CA ALA A 37 -5.46 -9.12 6.92
C ALA A 37 -5.24 -7.73 6.28
N ASP A 38 -6.32 -7.08 5.84
CA ASP A 38 -6.26 -5.72 5.28
C ASP A 38 -5.87 -4.69 6.34
N ALA A 39 -6.45 -4.77 7.54
CA ALA A 39 -6.06 -3.94 8.67
C ALA A 39 -4.57 -4.10 9.02
N ASN A 40 -4.06 -5.34 8.98
CA ASN A 40 -2.64 -5.61 9.21
C ASN A 40 -1.74 -5.03 8.10
N ARG A 41 -2.18 -5.05 6.84
CA ARG A 41 -1.44 -4.41 5.72
C ARG A 41 -1.38 -2.90 5.92
N LEU A 42 -2.52 -2.28 6.24
CA LEU A 42 -2.61 -0.85 6.50
C LEU A 42 -1.75 -0.43 7.70
N ALA A 43 -1.76 -1.21 8.78
CA ALA A 43 -0.92 -0.95 9.96
C ALA A 43 0.58 -1.00 9.62
N ARG A 44 1.02 -1.95 8.79
CA ARG A 44 2.41 -2.01 8.32
C ARG A 44 2.76 -0.81 7.43
N ALA A 45 1.90 -0.45 6.49
CA ALA A 45 2.10 0.73 5.64
C ALA A 45 2.19 2.00 6.49
N ARG A 46 1.32 2.13 7.50
CA ARG A 46 1.36 3.24 8.46
C ARG A 46 2.69 3.28 9.23
N GLY A 47 3.19 2.14 9.69
CA GLY A 47 4.49 2.06 10.37
C GLY A 47 5.66 2.54 9.49
N VAL A 48 5.64 2.23 8.19
CA VAL A 48 6.63 2.76 7.23
C VAL A 48 6.49 4.28 7.09
N CYS A 49 5.26 4.78 6.93
CA CYS A 49 4.99 6.22 6.87
C CYS A 49 5.44 6.96 8.14
N ASP A 50 5.23 6.38 9.32
CA ASP A 50 5.66 6.98 10.60
C ASP A 50 7.19 7.01 10.71
N LEU A 51 7.88 5.94 10.32
CA LEU A 51 9.36 5.90 10.28
C LEU A 51 9.91 6.93 9.29
N GLN A 52 9.27 7.08 8.12
CA GLN A 52 9.65 8.07 7.11
C GLN A 52 9.50 9.50 7.67
N LEU A 53 8.39 9.78 8.36
CA LEU A 53 8.14 11.09 8.98
C LEU A 53 9.14 11.38 10.12
N ILE A 54 9.45 10.40 10.96
CA ILE A 54 10.45 10.54 12.04
C ILE A 54 11.83 10.83 11.42
N THR A 55 12.20 10.10 10.37
CA THR A 55 13.47 10.31 9.68
C THR A 55 13.52 11.69 9.03
N ALA A 56 12.42 12.15 8.41
CA ALA A 56 12.34 13.47 7.80
C ALA A 56 12.37 14.64 8.80
N THR A 57 11.98 14.41 10.06
CA THR A 57 11.96 15.45 11.11
C THR A 57 13.15 15.38 12.06
N ASN A 58 14.05 14.40 11.90
CA ASN A 58 15.25 14.22 12.71
C ASN A 58 16.49 14.17 11.80
N ASP A 59 17.11 15.33 11.59
CA ASP A 59 18.27 15.48 10.70
C ASP A 59 19.45 14.57 11.09
N GLN A 60 19.70 14.35 12.39
CA GLN A 60 20.79 13.48 12.85
C GLN A 60 20.54 12.02 12.48
N LEU A 61 19.31 11.53 12.68
CA LEU A 61 18.92 10.17 12.29
C LEU A 61 19.01 10.01 10.77
N ASN A 62 18.50 11.00 10.02
CA ASN A 62 18.53 10.99 8.57
C ASN A 62 19.95 10.92 8.03
N GLN A 63 20.83 11.83 8.48
CA GLN A 63 22.24 11.85 8.09
C GLN A 63 22.96 10.53 8.44
N SER A 64 22.70 9.98 9.62
CA SER A 64 23.26 8.69 10.04
C SER A 64 22.81 7.55 9.12
N ASN A 65 21.54 7.54 8.73
CA ASN A 65 20.97 6.53 7.85
C ASN A 65 21.53 6.64 6.41
N ILE A 66 21.60 7.86 5.88
CA ILE A 66 22.19 8.15 4.57
C ILE A 66 23.65 7.71 4.52
N ALA A 67 24.42 8.02 5.58
CA ALA A 67 25.82 7.63 5.69
C ALA A 67 25.98 6.10 5.79
N ALA A 68 25.17 5.43 6.63
CA ALA A 68 25.23 3.99 6.81
C ALA A 68 24.94 3.20 5.53
N ASN A 69 24.05 3.72 4.68
CA ASN A 69 23.69 3.07 3.41
C ASN A 69 24.48 3.59 2.19
N GLY A 70 25.35 4.59 2.37
CA GLY A 70 26.16 5.16 1.28
C GLY A 70 25.37 5.97 0.25
N TRP A 71 24.19 6.49 0.60
CA TRP A 71 23.29 7.17 -0.36
C TRP A 71 23.62 8.62 -0.65
N ILE A 72 24.64 9.18 -0.01
CA ILE A 72 25.01 10.60 -0.22
C ILE A 72 25.35 10.92 -1.67
N GLY A 73 25.93 9.96 -2.42
CA GLY A 73 26.21 10.14 -3.85
C GLY A 73 24.94 10.34 -4.67
N TRP A 74 23.93 9.51 -4.40
CA TRP A 74 22.63 9.62 -5.05
C TRP A 74 21.92 10.94 -4.76
N TYR A 75 21.94 11.41 -3.51
CA TYR A 75 21.37 12.70 -3.15
C TYR A 75 22.09 13.89 -3.82
N ARG A 76 23.40 13.77 -4.07
CA ARG A 76 24.14 14.77 -4.87
C ARG A 76 23.69 14.79 -6.32
N GLU A 77 23.49 13.62 -6.93
CA GLU A 77 22.97 13.53 -8.30
C GLU A 77 21.58 14.14 -8.43
N LEU A 78 20.68 13.87 -7.47
CA LEU A 78 19.35 14.50 -7.43
C LEU A 78 19.46 16.03 -7.26
N ALA A 79 20.33 16.50 -6.35
CA ALA A 79 20.55 17.92 -6.11
C ALA A 79 21.03 18.62 -7.39
N ASP A 80 22.04 18.06 -8.07
CA ASP A 80 22.58 18.57 -9.32
C ASP A 80 21.53 18.55 -10.44
N ALA A 81 20.77 17.45 -10.56
CA ALA A 81 19.74 17.29 -11.58
C ALA A 81 18.55 18.27 -11.43
N ARG A 82 18.37 18.85 -10.24
CA ARG A 82 17.27 19.79 -9.93
C ARG A 82 17.76 21.21 -9.63
N GLY A 83 19.08 21.43 -9.52
CA GLY A 83 19.64 22.72 -9.14
C GLY A 83 19.27 23.15 -7.72
N ILE A 84 19.18 22.19 -6.79
CA ILE A 84 18.85 22.43 -5.38
C ILE A 84 20.00 21.99 -4.47
N THR A 85 19.91 22.29 -3.17
CA THR A 85 20.91 21.80 -2.20
C THR A 85 20.77 20.30 -1.97
N VAL A 86 21.82 19.65 -1.47
CA VAL A 86 21.76 18.22 -1.09
C VAL A 86 20.73 18.00 0.02
N GLU A 87 20.63 18.92 0.96
CA GLU A 87 19.65 18.91 2.04
C GLU A 87 18.21 19.00 1.51
N ASP A 88 17.96 19.86 0.52
CA ASP A 88 16.64 19.98 -0.10
C ASP A 88 16.32 18.75 -0.97
N ALA A 89 17.31 18.16 -1.64
CA ALA A 89 17.16 16.90 -2.36
C ALA A 89 16.75 15.76 -1.42
N ILE A 90 17.38 15.66 -0.25
CA ILE A 90 17.02 14.69 0.79
C ILE A 90 15.57 14.87 1.24
N ARG A 91 15.14 16.11 1.50
CA ARG A 91 13.76 16.40 1.92
C ARG A 91 12.74 16.11 0.82
N ALA A 92 13.05 16.48 -0.42
CA ALA A 92 12.20 16.25 -1.57
C ALA A 92 12.00 14.75 -1.85
N ASP A 93 13.07 13.96 -1.75
CA ASP A 93 12.97 12.52 -1.87
C ASP A 93 12.23 11.88 -0.69
N ALA A 94 12.48 12.33 0.54
CA ALA A 94 11.79 11.78 1.70
C ALA A 94 10.26 11.93 1.57
N MET A 95 9.82 13.06 1.02
CA MET A 95 8.41 13.32 0.68
C MET A 95 7.92 12.42 -0.46
N SER A 96 8.71 12.24 -1.51
CA SER A 96 8.37 11.37 -2.65
C SER A 96 8.20 9.92 -2.20
N THR A 97 9.15 9.42 -1.43
CA THR A 97 9.15 8.07 -0.84
C THR A 97 7.93 7.84 0.05
N TYR A 98 7.55 8.82 0.88
CA TYR A 98 6.32 8.73 1.67
C TYR A 98 5.09 8.42 0.79
N TRP A 99 4.93 9.14 -0.32
CA TRP A 99 3.81 8.93 -1.24
C TRP A 99 3.86 7.58 -1.95
N PHE A 100 5.06 7.06 -2.25
CA PHE A 100 5.21 5.72 -2.83
C PHE A 100 4.69 4.63 -1.90
N TRP A 101 5.08 4.69 -0.63
CA TRP A 101 4.64 3.71 0.37
C TRP A 101 3.16 3.84 0.73
N LEU A 102 2.63 5.07 0.77
CA LEU A 102 1.22 5.30 1.00
C LEU A 102 0.36 4.69 -0.13
N HIS A 103 0.70 4.99 -1.39
CA HIS A 103 -0.02 4.46 -2.54
C HIS A 103 0.14 2.94 -2.69
N TRP A 104 1.32 2.40 -2.40
CA TRP A 104 1.52 0.95 -2.34
C TRP A 104 0.63 0.30 -1.27
N GLY A 105 0.53 0.90 -0.08
CA GLY A 105 -0.34 0.41 0.98
C GLY A 105 -1.81 0.42 0.58
N GLN A 106 -2.25 1.46 -0.12
CA GLN A 106 -3.61 1.54 -0.68
C GLN A 106 -3.84 0.46 -1.75
N PHE A 107 -2.92 0.33 -2.72
CA PHE A 107 -2.99 -0.71 -3.75
C PHE A 107 -3.05 -2.12 -3.15
N ALA A 108 -2.20 -2.42 -2.17
CA ALA A 108 -2.12 -3.73 -1.55
C ALA A 108 -3.33 -4.09 -0.67
N SER A 109 -4.18 -3.11 -0.31
CA SER A 109 -5.31 -3.29 0.60
C SER A 109 -6.69 -3.23 -0.08
N THR A 110 -6.76 -2.92 -1.38
CA THR A 110 -8.04 -2.90 -2.11
C THR A 110 -8.00 -3.76 -3.37
N ASN A 111 -9.09 -4.49 -3.59
CA ASN A 111 -9.39 -5.18 -4.86
C ASN A 111 -10.56 -4.53 -5.59
N ASN A 112 -11.06 -3.39 -5.11
CA ASN A 112 -12.16 -2.68 -5.72
C ASN A 112 -11.68 -1.95 -6.98
N LYS A 113 -12.25 -2.29 -8.13
CA LYS A 113 -11.88 -1.71 -9.42
C LYS A 113 -12.03 -0.19 -9.49
N LYS A 114 -13.05 0.37 -8.81
CA LYS A 114 -13.26 1.83 -8.79
C LYS A 114 -12.13 2.52 -8.03
N ASP A 115 -11.79 2.00 -6.85
CA ASP A 115 -10.76 2.58 -5.99
C ASP A 115 -9.37 2.46 -6.64
N LEU A 116 -9.11 1.34 -7.32
CA LEU A 116 -7.88 1.15 -8.11
C LEU A 116 -7.82 2.13 -9.30
N ALA A 117 -8.92 2.38 -9.99
CA ALA A 117 -8.94 3.35 -11.09
C ALA A 117 -8.65 4.78 -10.60
N GLU A 118 -9.25 5.18 -9.48
CA GLU A 118 -9.02 6.49 -8.86
C GLU A 118 -7.57 6.65 -8.37
N LEU A 119 -7.02 5.61 -7.72
CA LEU A 119 -5.61 5.59 -7.31
C LEU A 119 -4.69 5.71 -8.53
N GLY A 120 -4.97 4.97 -9.59
CA GLY A 120 -4.19 5.00 -10.82
C GLY A 120 -4.18 6.39 -11.46
N ASP A 121 -5.34 7.04 -11.58
CA ASP A 121 -5.44 8.41 -12.10
C ASP A 121 -4.66 9.42 -11.26
N THR A 122 -4.70 9.25 -9.93
CA THR A 122 -3.96 10.10 -9.00
C THR A 122 -2.46 9.91 -9.17
N ILE A 123 -1.97 8.67 -9.15
CA ILE A 123 -0.56 8.32 -9.38
C ILE A 123 -0.09 8.83 -10.75
N GLY A 124 -0.85 8.52 -11.80
CA GLY A 124 -0.47 8.81 -13.18
C GLY A 124 -0.25 10.29 -13.45
N LYS A 125 -0.96 11.18 -12.74
CA LYS A 125 -0.77 12.63 -12.79
C LYS A 125 0.28 13.11 -11.79
N PHE A 126 0.18 12.68 -10.53
CA PHE A 126 1.03 13.17 -9.46
C PHE A 126 2.49 12.79 -9.64
N TYR A 127 2.76 11.57 -10.11
CA TYR A 127 4.12 11.07 -10.32
C TYR A 127 4.81 11.69 -11.54
N GLN A 128 4.11 12.49 -12.36
CA GLN A 128 4.75 13.31 -13.39
C GLN A 128 5.48 14.52 -12.81
N SER A 129 5.25 14.85 -11.54
CA SER A 129 5.92 15.97 -10.88
C SER A 129 7.44 15.75 -10.91
N PRO A 130 8.27 16.76 -11.26
CA PRO A 130 9.69 16.54 -11.57
C PRO A 130 10.52 15.84 -10.49
N ALA A 131 10.30 16.15 -9.22
CA ALA A 131 11.00 15.51 -8.11
C ALA A 131 10.52 14.06 -7.91
N ILE A 132 9.20 13.85 -7.94
CA ILE A 132 8.57 12.54 -7.74
C ILE A 132 8.96 11.59 -8.87
N LYS A 133 8.90 12.05 -10.12
CA LYS A 133 9.32 11.26 -11.28
C LYS A 133 10.78 10.83 -11.15
N TYR A 134 11.66 11.75 -10.78
CA TYR A 134 13.08 11.44 -10.62
C TYR A 134 13.31 10.40 -9.52
N SER A 135 12.70 10.57 -8.33
CA SER A 135 12.78 9.60 -7.23
C SER A 135 12.13 8.26 -7.60
N TRP A 136 11.05 8.25 -8.38
CA TRP A 136 10.42 7.02 -8.87
C TRP A 136 11.37 6.25 -9.81
N ASP A 137 12.01 6.95 -10.74
CA ASP A 137 12.86 6.33 -11.74
C ASP A 137 14.25 5.93 -11.24
N ASN A 138 14.81 6.68 -10.28
CA ASN A 138 16.22 6.55 -9.88
C ASN A 138 16.40 6.30 -8.37
N GLY A 139 15.35 6.42 -7.57
CA GLY A 139 15.46 6.39 -6.11
C GLY A 139 15.68 5.00 -5.52
N PRO A 140 16.43 4.89 -4.41
CA PRO A 140 16.68 3.60 -3.75
C PRO A 140 15.43 3.03 -3.08
N PHE A 141 14.44 3.86 -2.77
CA PHE A 141 13.21 3.49 -2.04
C PHE A 141 11.96 3.31 -2.90
N SER A 142 12.08 3.41 -4.23
CA SER A 142 10.97 3.28 -5.17
C SER A 142 10.90 1.86 -5.74
N LYS A 143 11.17 1.69 -7.05
CA LYS A 143 11.08 0.41 -7.77
C LYS A 143 11.85 -0.75 -7.11
N PRO A 144 13.04 -0.56 -6.51
CA PRO A 144 13.79 -1.68 -5.92
C PRO A 144 13.11 -2.36 -4.73
N LEU A 145 12.25 -1.65 -3.99
CA LEU A 145 11.64 -2.14 -2.74
C LEU A 145 10.15 -2.44 -2.86
N LEU A 146 9.51 -1.97 -3.93
CA LEU A 146 8.08 -2.12 -4.14
C LEU A 146 7.76 -3.40 -4.92
N GLY A 147 6.58 -3.96 -4.68
CA GLY A 147 6.15 -5.19 -5.35
C GLY A 147 5.94 -4.98 -6.86
N ARG A 148 6.32 -5.97 -7.67
CA ARG A 148 6.22 -5.93 -9.14
C ARG A 148 4.86 -5.49 -9.65
N GLU A 149 3.77 -6.02 -9.11
CA GLU A 149 2.40 -5.69 -9.54
C GLU A 149 2.06 -4.20 -9.33
N PHE A 150 2.55 -3.61 -8.24
CA PHE A 150 2.38 -2.19 -7.99
C PHE A 150 3.21 -1.34 -8.96
N ILE A 151 4.44 -1.77 -9.26
CA ILE A 151 5.30 -1.09 -10.24
C ILE A 151 4.63 -1.09 -11.61
N GLU A 152 4.16 -2.25 -12.08
CA GLU A 152 3.43 -2.36 -13.36
C GLU A 152 2.20 -1.46 -13.40
N PHE A 153 1.43 -1.42 -12.30
CA PHE A 153 0.28 -0.53 -12.16
C PHE A 153 0.66 0.96 -12.24
N VAL A 154 1.72 1.38 -11.53
CA VAL A 154 2.20 2.77 -11.57
C VAL A 154 2.67 3.13 -12.98
N GLU A 155 3.48 2.29 -13.62
CA GLU A 155 4.01 2.53 -14.97
C GLU A 155 2.90 2.60 -16.03
N GLU A 156 1.89 1.73 -15.94
CA GLU A 156 0.73 1.77 -16.82
C GLU A 156 0.04 3.13 -16.76
N TYR A 157 -0.24 3.62 -15.56
CA TYR A 157 -0.93 4.88 -15.38
C TYR A 157 -0.04 6.09 -15.68
N MET A 158 1.25 6.05 -15.34
CA MET A 158 2.19 7.09 -15.75
C MET A 158 2.29 7.19 -17.28
N GLY A 159 2.26 6.06 -18.00
CA GLY A 159 2.25 6.03 -19.46
C GLY A 159 0.99 6.67 -20.08
N LYS A 160 -0.17 6.56 -19.43
CA LYS A 160 -1.44 7.18 -19.89
C LYS A 160 -1.42 8.71 -19.83
N PHE A 161 -0.64 9.28 -18.91
CA PHE A 161 -0.58 10.73 -18.67
C PHE A 161 0.78 11.35 -19.03
N ALA A 162 1.64 10.61 -19.73
CA ALA A 162 2.89 11.15 -20.26
C ALA A 162 2.55 12.16 -21.38
N HIS A 163 2.94 13.42 -21.19
CA HIS A 163 2.82 14.50 -22.17
C HIS A 163 4.14 14.73 -22.91
#